data_AF-A0A920MRA7-F1
#
_entry.id   AF-A0A920MRA7-F1
#
_cell.length_a   1.000
_cell.length_b   1.000
_cell.length_c   1.000
_cell.angle_alpha   90.00
_cell.angle_beta   90.00
_cell.angle_gamma   90.00
#
_symmetry.space_group_name_H-M   'P 1'
#
loop_
_entity.id
_entity.type
_entity.pdbx_description
1 polymer ?
#
loop_
_entity_poly.entity_id
_entity_poly.type
_entity_poly.pdbx_seq_one_letter_code
_entity_poly.pdbx_strand_id
1 'polypeptide(L)'
;MSNWQTLHRLSGTIIDSATVQPVVSCRVEWTSSHYWNLGDTLGYWVRQGLTDDLVWVSYDTSYIIGFDGQIVPTINPASYSNGEGAVNAMIAPVQSMIGDTMTIWYSWGGWYTNWETDSLKIILE
;
A
#
# COMPACT_ATOMS: atom_id res chain seq x y z
N MET A 1 5.34 20.99 -7.76
CA MET A 1 4.92 19.61 -8.07
C MET A 1 4.21 19.11 -6.83
N SER A 2 2.97 18.62 -6.94
CA SER A 2 2.33 17.92 -5.82
C SER A 2 3.03 16.58 -5.61
N ASN A 3 3.23 16.18 -4.36
CA ASN A 3 3.72 14.84 -4.06
C ASN A 3 2.62 13.84 -4.43
N TRP A 4 2.89 12.95 -5.39
CA TRP A 4 1.96 11.89 -5.75
C TRP A 4 1.78 10.86 -4.62
N GLN A 5 2.80 10.69 -3.78
CA GLN A 5 2.84 9.74 -2.67
C GLN A 5 3.35 10.43 -1.41
N THR A 6 2.74 10.09 -0.27
CA THR A 6 3.17 10.55 1.06
C THR A 6 3.54 9.34 1.92
N LEU A 7 4.80 9.23 2.34
CA LEU A 7 5.23 8.18 3.27
C LEU A 7 4.99 8.63 4.71
N HIS A 8 4.43 7.74 5.54
CA HIS A 8 4.23 8.02 6.96
C HIS A 8 4.46 6.80 7.86
N ARG A 9 5.30 6.94 8.90
CA ARG A 9 5.69 5.83 9.76
C ARG A 9 4.72 5.67 10.91
N LEU A 10 4.10 4.50 10.97
CA LEU A 10 3.39 4.02 12.15
C LEU A 10 4.41 3.43 13.12
N SER A 11 4.35 3.85 14.37
CA SER A 11 5.25 3.37 15.44
C SER A 11 4.39 2.95 16.63
N GLY A 12 4.76 1.87 17.30
CA GLY A 12 4.10 1.38 18.50
C GLY A 12 5.09 0.67 19.41
N THR A 13 4.66 0.36 20.64
CA THR A 13 5.48 -0.35 21.63
C THR A 13 4.69 -1.50 22.21
N ILE A 14 5.31 -2.67 22.29
CA ILE A 14 4.73 -3.87 22.88
C ILE A 14 5.35 -4.08 24.26
N ILE A 15 4.50 -4.10 25.27
CA ILE A 15 4.88 -4.38 26.66
C ILE A 15 4.09 -5.59 27.17
N ASP A 16 4.72 -6.37 28.02
CA ASP A 16 4.06 -7.43 28.77
C ASP A 16 3.22 -6.81 29.89
N SER A 17 1.94 -7.15 29.97
CA SER A 17 1.00 -6.52 30.91
C SER A 17 1.24 -6.91 32.37
N ALA A 18 1.89 -8.04 32.64
CA ALA A 18 2.17 -8.51 34.00
C ALA A 18 3.49 -7.96 34.54
N THR A 19 4.51 -7.82 33.69
CA THR A 19 5.88 -7.42 34.07
C THR A 19 6.24 -5.99 33.68
N VAL A 20 5.45 -5.36 32.81
CA VAL A 20 5.67 -4.02 32.25
C VAL A 20 6.99 -3.93 31.48
N GLN A 21 7.57 -5.08 31.09
CA GLN A 21 8.81 -5.14 30.32
C GLN A 21 8.52 -5.14 28.81
N PRO A 22 9.44 -4.61 27.99
CA PRO A 22 9.28 -4.69 26.54
C PRO A 22 9.34 -6.14 26.03
N VAL A 23 8.47 -6.46 25.07
CA VAL A 23 8.46 -7.78 24.43
C VAL A 23 9.36 -7.72 23.20
N VAL A 24 10.37 -8.58 23.14
CA VAL A 24 11.34 -8.64 22.02
C VAL A 24 10.94 -9.71 21.01
N SER A 25 11.18 -9.46 19.72
CA SER A 25 10.91 -10.40 18.63
C SER A 25 9.44 -10.83 18.51
N CYS A 26 8.51 -10.02 18.98
CA CYS A 26 7.08 -10.20 18.75
C CYS A 26 6.75 -9.76 17.32
N ARG A 27 6.07 -10.64 16.57
CA ARG A 27 5.61 -10.33 15.22
C ARG A 27 4.30 -9.55 15.30
N VAL A 28 4.23 -8.45 14.56
CA VAL A 28 2.98 -7.75 14.27
C VAL A 28 2.71 -7.82 12.78
N GLU A 29 1.52 -8.25 12.41
CA GLU A 29 1.02 -8.22 11.04
C GLU A 29 0.19 -6.97 10.82
N TRP A 30 0.38 -6.32 9.68
CA TRP A 30 -0.29 -5.06 9.33
C TRP A 30 -1.04 -5.23 8.02
N THR A 31 -2.26 -4.71 7.96
CA THR A 31 -3.04 -4.63 6.72
C THR A 31 -3.73 -3.28 6.63
N SER A 32 -3.97 -2.82 5.41
CA SER A 32 -4.65 -1.55 5.14
C SER A 32 -5.88 -1.79 4.28
N SER A 33 -6.89 -0.92 4.43
CA SER A 33 -8.09 -0.96 3.59
C SER A 33 -7.85 -0.44 2.17
N HIS A 34 -6.72 0.24 1.94
CA HIS A 34 -6.44 0.94 0.69
C HIS A 34 -5.29 0.27 -0.07
N TYR A 35 -5.38 0.34 -1.37
CA TYR A 35 -4.37 -0.15 -2.30
C TYR A 35 -4.18 0.88 -3.41
N TRP A 36 -2.98 0.97 -3.97
CA TRP A 36 -2.81 1.69 -5.21
C TRP A 36 -3.50 0.91 -6.30
N ASN A 37 -4.28 1.60 -7.11
CA ASN A 37 -4.77 1.07 -8.36
C ASN A 37 -3.86 1.61 -9.47
N LEU A 38 -2.97 0.77 -9.99
CA LEU A 38 -2.16 1.13 -11.15
C LEU A 38 -3.07 1.07 -12.37
N GLY A 39 -3.25 2.17 -13.11
CA GLY A 39 -4.19 2.20 -14.25
C GLY A 39 -3.98 1.07 -15.26
N ASP A 40 -5.07 0.64 -15.90
CA ASP A 40 -5.14 -0.52 -16.82
C ASP A 40 -4.25 -0.39 -18.07
N THR A 41 -4.07 0.83 -18.57
CA THR A 41 -3.43 1.12 -19.86
C THR A 41 -2.07 1.77 -19.67
N LEU A 42 -1.00 1.04 -19.95
CA LEU A 42 0.37 1.56 -19.96
C LEU A 42 0.65 2.49 -21.15
N GLY A 43 -0.15 2.34 -22.22
CA GLY A 43 -0.07 3.15 -23.42
C GLY A 43 -0.86 2.53 -24.56
N TYR A 44 -0.73 3.12 -25.75
CA TYR A 44 -1.33 2.59 -26.97
C TYR A 44 -0.39 2.85 -28.14
N TRP A 45 -0.48 1.99 -29.17
CA TRP A 45 0.17 2.23 -30.45
C TRP A 45 -0.90 2.47 -31.50
N VAL A 46 -0.73 3.53 -32.29
CA VAL A 46 -1.59 3.82 -33.45
C VAL A 46 -0.84 3.43 -34.70
N ARG A 47 -1.40 2.52 -35.49
CA ARG A 47 -0.89 2.22 -36.81
C ARG A 47 -1.37 3.30 -37.77
N GLN A 48 -0.43 4.07 -38.30
CA GLN A 48 -0.69 5.09 -39.30
C GLN A 48 -0.09 4.70 -40.65
N GLY A 49 -0.71 5.17 -41.72
CA GLY A 49 -0.21 5.05 -43.08
C GLY A 49 -0.71 6.20 -43.93
N LEU A 50 -0.26 6.25 -45.18
CA LEU A 50 -0.56 7.32 -46.12
C LEU A 50 -1.69 6.89 -47.07
N THR A 51 -2.61 7.80 -47.34
CA THR A 51 -3.51 7.68 -48.49
C THR A 51 -2.74 7.90 -49.80
N ASP A 52 -3.38 7.62 -50.94
CA ASP A 52 -2.81 7.91 -52.27
C ASP A 52 -2.47 9.40 -52.47
N ASP A 53 -3.11 10.29 -51.70
CA ASP A 53 -2.85 11.73 -51.67
C ASP A 53 -1.77 12.14 -50.65
N LEU A 54 -1.02 11.17 -50.09
CA LEU A 54 0.02 11.38 -49.07
C LEU A 54 -0.51 12.02 -47.77
N VAL A 55 -1.75 11.74 -47.40
CA VAL A 55 -2.34 12.18 -46.12
C VAL A 55 -2.23 11.07 -45.09
N TRP A 56 -1.75 11.40 -43.89
CA TRP A 56 -1.69 10.44 -42.78
C TRP A 56 -3.10 10.08 -42.29
N VAL A 57 -3.39 8.79 -42.22
CA VAL A 57 -4.61 8.24 -41.63
C VAL A 57 -4.28 7.14 -40.63
N SER A 58 -5.05 7.08 -39.55
CA SER A 58 -4.94 6.07 -38.50
C SER A 58 -5.82 4.88 -38.86
N TYR A 59 -5.24 3.68 -38.96
CA TYR A 59 -5.94 2.46 -39.35
C TYR A 59 -6.46 1.69 -38.13
N ASP A 60 -5.57 1.43 -37.17
CA ASP A 60 -5.85 0.63 -35.98
C ASP A 60 -5.20 1.25 -34.75
N THR A 61 -5.91 1.22 -33.63
CA THR A 61 -5.37 1.56 -32.30
C THR A 61 -5.31 0.29 -31.47
N SER A 62 -4.12 -0.08 -31.01
CA SER A 62 -3.91 -1.21 -30.10
C SER A 62 -3.51 -0.71 -28.72
N TYR A 63 -4.21 -1.16 -27.68
CA TYR A 63 -3.93 -0.81 -26.29
C TYR A 63 -2.90 -1.76 -25.69
N ILE A 64 -1.92 -1.20 -24.97
CA ILE A 64 -1.01 -1.97 -24.11
C ILE A 64 -1.62 -1.97 -22.72
N ILE A 65 -2.16 -3.12 -22.34
CA ILE A 65 -2.61 -3.35 -20.97
C ILE A 65 -1.44 -3.81 -20.09
N GLY A 66 -1.43 -3.36 -18.83
CA GLY A 66 -0.40 -3.72 -17.85
C GLY A 66 -0.52 -5.15 -17.31
N PHE A 67 0.12 -5.42 -16.18
CA PHE A 67 0.01 -6.72 -15.49
C PHE A 67 -1.37 -6.88 -14.84
N ASP A 68 -1.89 -8.11 -14.84
CA ASP A 68 -3.08 -8.47 -14.07
C ASP A 68 -2.76 -8.40 -12.56
N GLY A 69 -3.68 -7.87 -11.76
CA GLY A 69 -3.46 -7.62 -10.33
C GLY A 69 -2.77 -6.29 -10.00
N GLN A 70 -3.28 -5.19 -10.54
CA GLN A 70 -2.76 -3.81 -10.43
C GLN A 70 -2.88 -3.16 -9.03
N ILE A 71 -2.91 -3.97 -7.99
CA ILE A 71 -3.23 -3.61 -6.62
C ILE A 71 -1.95 -3.65 -5.80
N VAL A 72 -1.39 -2.49 -5.45
CA VAL A 72 -0.20 -2.40 -4.58
C VAL A 72 -0.65 -2.05 -3.16
N PRO A 73 -0.30 -2.86 -2.13
CA PRO A 73 -0.64 -2.54 -0.74
C PRO A 73 -0.06 -1.20 -0.32
N THR A 74 -0.83 -0.41 0.42
CA THR A 74 -0.33 0.86 0.99
C THR A 74 0.48 0.67 2.25
N ILE A 75 0.64 -0.56 2.78
CA ILE A 75 1.36 -0.85 4.03
C ILE A 75 2.24 -2.10 3.90
N ASN A 76 3.38 -2.11 4.59
CA ASN A 76 4.21 -3.31 4.72
C ASN A 76 3.52 -4.36 5.62
N PRO A 77 3.51 -5.65 5.23
CA PRO A 77 2.63 -6.65 5.84
C PRO A 77 3.02 -7.11 7.25
N ALA A 78 4.27 -6.91 7.67
CA ALA A 78 4.71 -7.35 9.00
C ALA A 78 5.93 -6.57 9.51
N SER A 79 6.08 -6.52 10.83
CA SER A 79 7.32 -6.11 11.50
C SER A 79 7.53 -6.88 12.81
N TYR A 80 8.73 -6.76 13.38
CA TYR A 80 9.10 -7.39 14.64
C TYR A 80 9.55 -6.35 15.65
N SER A 81 9.21 -6.57 16.92
CA SER A 81 9.64 -5.68 18.00
C SER A 81 11.14 -5.81 18.29
N ASN A 82 11.78 -4.67 18.56
CA ASN A 82 13.18 -4.62 18.95
C ASN A 82 13.37 -4.88 20.47
N GLY A 83 14.60 -4.70 20.98
CA GLY A 83 14.93 -4.84 22.41
C GLY A 83 14.14 -3.93 23.36
N GLU A 84 13.56 -2.85 22.84
CA GLU A 84 12.74 -1.87 23.56
C GLU A 84 11.23 -2.10 23.29
N GLY A 85 10.86 -3.21 22.64
CA GLY A 85 9.48 -3.52 22.30
C GLY A 85 8.92 -2.68 21.15
N ALA A 86 9.73 -1.83 20.53
CA ALA A 86 9.26 -0.92 19.48
C ALA A 86 9.01 -1.66 18.17
N VAL A 87 7.84 -1.45 17.58
CA VAL A 87 7.41 -1.94 16.27
C VAL A 87 7.11 -0.79 15.35
N ASN A 88 7.38 -0.98 14.05
CA ASN A 88 7.18 0.07 13.05
C ASN A 88 6.59 -0.52 11.77
N ALA A 89 5.75 0.25 11.09
CA ALA A 89 5.27 -0.03 9.75
C ALA A 89 5.34 1.24 8.90
N MET A 90 5.53 1.05 7.60
CA MET A 90 5.45 2.14 6.63
C MET A 90 4.11 2.10 5.92
N ILE A 91 3.40 3.23 5.92
CA ILE A 91 2.30 3.48 4.98
C ILE A 91 2.73 4.41 3.84
N ALA A 92 2.10 4.21 2.69
CA ALA A 92 2.39 4.90 1.45
C ALA A 92 1.10 5.29 0.68
N PRO A 93 0.17 6.08 1.26
CA PRO A 93 -0.97 6.60 0.51
C PRO A 93 -0.56 7.45 -0.70
N VAL A 94 -1.42 7.49 -1.72
CA VAL A 94 -1.24 8.28 -2.95
C VAL A 94 -2.29 9.38 -3.06
N GLN A 95 -2.00 10.40 -3.88
CA GLN A 95 -2.83 11.59 -4.07
C GLN A 95 -4.29 11.26 -4.45
N SER A 96 -4.53 10.16 -5.17
CA SER A 96 -5.88 9.72 -5.53
C SER A 96 -6.76 9.31 -4.34
N MET A 97 -6.19 9.19 -3.14
CA MET A 97 -6.87 8.82 -1.89
C MET A 97 -7.15 10.03 -0.99
N ILE A 98 -6.89 11.26 -1.45
CA ILE A 98 -7.18 12.47 -0.68
C ILE A 98 -8.68 12.54 -0.38
N GLY A 99 -9.02 12.79 0.88
CA GLY A 99 -10.39 12.80 1.40
C GLY A 99 -10.86 11.46 1.94
N ASP A 100 -10.11 10.36 1.72
CA ASP A 100 -10.47 9.05 2.23
C ASP A 100 -10.05 8.86 3.71
N THR A 101 -10.69 7.90 4.37
CA THR A 101 -10.26 7.41 5.69
C THR A 101 -9.68 6.01 5.54
N MET A 102 -8.37 5.89 5.71
CA MET A 102 -7.66 4.62 5.70
C MET A 102 -7.78 3.92 7.06
N THR A 103 -8.28 2.69 7.05
CA THR A 103 -8.24 1.79 8.21
C THR A 103 -6.99 0.94 8.11
N ILE A 104 -6.21 0.92 9.19
CA ILE A 104 -5.09 0.01 9.37
C ILE A 104 -5.49 -1.00 10.43
N TRP A 105 -5.41 -2.29 10.11
CA TRP A 105 -5.50 -3.36 11.10
C TRP A 105 -4.10 -3.81 11.47
N TYR A 106 -3.91 -4.08 12.76
CA TYR A 106 -2.70 -4.68 13.28
C TYR A 106 -3.09 -5.89 14.11
N SER A 107 -2.38 -7.00 13.86
CA SER A 107 -2.59 -8.25 14.57
C SER A 107 -1.30 -8.68 15.23
N TRP A 108 -1.38 -9.12 16.48
CA TRP A 108 -0.22 -9.58 17.24
C TRP A 108 -0.57 -10.90 17.93
N GLY A 109 0.42 -11.78 18.02
CA GLY A 109 0.26 -13.11 18.58
C GLY A 109 1.58 -13.85 18.56
N GLY A 110 1.68 -14.91 19.36
CA GLY A 110 2.89 -15.72 19.47
C GLY A 110 2.57 -17.21 19.50
N TRP A 111 3.62 -18.03 19.56
CA TRP A 111 3.48 -19.49 19.64
C TRP A 111 2.63 -19.99 20.81
N TYR A 112 2.50 -19.17 21.86
CA TYR A 112 1.83 -19.52 23.11
C TYR A 112 0.66 -18.58 23.44
N THR A 113 0.29 -17.67 22.54
CA THR A 113 -0.83 -16.74 22.73
C THR A 113 -1.73 -16.74 21.50
N ASN A 114 -3.01 -16.45 21.70
CA ASN A 114 -3.90 -16.22 20.57
C ASN A 114 -3.47 -14.96 19.80
N TRP A 115 -3.83 -14.93 18.52
CA TRP A 115 -3.75 -13.72 17.72
C TRP A 115 -4.91 -12.82 18.09
N GLU A 116 -4.58 -11.59 18.46
CA GLU A 116 -5.53 -10.51 18.66
C GLU A 116 -5.38 -9.52 17.53
N THR A 117 -6.48 -8.88 17.15
CA THR A 117 -6.52 -7.89 16.07
C THR A 117 -7.24 -6.65 16.55
N ASP A 118 -6.67 -5.49 16.27
CA ASP A 118 -7.29 -4.20 16.50
C ASP A 118 -7.00 -3.27 15.31
N SER A 119 -7.56 -2.06 15.32
CA SER A 119 -7.51 -1.16 14.18
C SER A 119 -7.41 0.31 14.56
N LEU A 120 -6.81 1.09 13.67
CA LEU A 120 -6.75 2.54 13.74
C LEU A 120 -7.21 3.15 12.41
N LYS A 121 -7.71 4.40 12.46
CA LYS A 121 -8.19 5.15 11.30
C LYS A 121 -7.34 6.40 11.09
N ILE A 122 -6.96 6.65 9.84
CA ILE A 122 -6.15 7.79 9.42
C ILE A 122 -6.93 8.54 8.34
N ILE A 123 -7.14 9.85 8.54
CA ILE A 123 -7.71 10.73 7.51
C ILE A 123 -6.59 11.12 6.56
N LEU A 124 -6.81 10.95 5.26
CA LEU A 124 -5.86 11.30 4.20
C LEU A 124 -6.23 12.70 3.67
N GLU A 125 -5.34 13.67 3.90
CA GLU A 125 -5.50 15.08 3.48
C GLU A 125 -4.61 15.44 2.28
#